data_AF-A0A8I0P5C3-F1
#
_entry.id   AF-A0A8I0P5C3-F1
#
_cell.length_a   1.000
_cell.length_b   1.000
_cell.length_c   1.000
_cell.angle_alpha   90.00
_cell.angle_beta   90.00
_cell.angle_gamma   90.00
#
_symmetry.space_group_name_H-M   'P 1'
#
loop_
_entity.id
_entity.type
_entity.pdbx_description
1 polymer ?
#
loop_
_entity_poly.entity_id
_entity_poly.type
_entity_poly.pdbx_seq_one_letter_code
_entity_poly.pdbx_strand_id
1 'polypeptide(L)'
;MTNPRTVLTQASQGPVPENWRVFTKKRGKLSGFLRGTSDDPDPLLVITPDEVIEYKDERKPLTIVNFCDLAGITLKATASTSSGSMLADLDVWVDLNYRDGRKGKWQSISFADDLQTIQGFIEAYVVHKALQGRY
;
A
#
# COMPACT_ATOMS: atom_id res chain seq x y z
N MET A 1 -16.57 5.71 -4.55
CA MET A 1 -15.49 4.81 -4.98
C MET A 1 -14.96 5.31 -6.30
N THR A 2 -13.68 5.69 -6.35
CA THR A 2 -13.01 6.04 -7.60
C THR A 2 -12.73 4.74 -8.36
N ASN A 3 -12.81 4.76 -9.69
CA ASN A 3 -12.53 3.57 -10.48
C ASN A 3 -11.02 3.26 -10.42
N PRO A 4 -10.58 2.07 -9.95
CA PRO A 4 -9.16 1.73 -9.87
C PRO A 4 -8.42 1.86 -11.21
N ARG A 5 -9.10 1.66 -12.35
CA ARG A 5 -8.46 1.86 -13.65
C ARG A 5 -8.19 3.33 -13.93
N THR A 6 -9.06 4.23 -13.50
CA THR A 6 -8.87 5.68 -13.65
C THR A 6 -7.71 6.16 -12.78
N VAL A 7 -7.60 5.67 -11.55
CA VAL A 7 -6.47 5.97 -10.65
C VAL A 7 -5.16 5.50 -11.27
N LEU A 8 -5.14 4.28 -11.83
CA LEU A 8 -3.99 3.73 -12.52
C LEU A 8 -3.57 4.58 -13.74
N THR A 9 -4.53 4.93 -14.62
CA THR A 9 -4.26 5.76 -15.80
C THR A 9 -3.71 7.14 -15.41
N GLN A 10 -4.26 7.76 -14.37
CA GLN A 10 -3.78 9.05 -13.88
C GLN A 10 -2.39 8.96 -13.27
N ALA A 11 -2.11 7.90 -12.49
CA ALA A 11 -0.80 7.66 -11.91
C ALA A 11 0.28 7.33 -12.96
N SER A 12 -0.09 6.77 -14.12
CA SER A 12 0.85 6.42 -15.19
C SER A 12 1.10 7.52 -16.21
N GLN A 13 0.18 8.46 -16.41
CA GLN A 13 0.21 9.42 -17.53
C GLN A 13 0.74 10.82 -17.20
N GLY A 14 0.95 11.20 -15.94
CA GLY A 14 1.39 12.58 -15.66
C GLY A 14 1.28 13.01 -14.20
N PRO A 15 1.37 14.32 -13.92
CA PRO A 15 1.44 14.83 -12.56
C PRO A 15 0.21 14.40 -11.77
N VAL A 16 0.45 13.61 -10.73
CA VAL A 16 -0.59 13.23 -9.78
C VAL A 16 -0.90 14.40 -8.86
N PRO A 17 -2.13 14.47 -8.30
CA PRO A 17 -2.46 15.44 -7.26
C PRO A 17 -1.42 15.41 -6.13
N GLU A 18 -1.10 16.57 -5.54
CA GLU A 18 -0.06 16.67 -4.49
C GLU A 18 -0.32 15.79 -3.27
N ASN A 19 -1.57 15.42 -3.03
CA ASN A 19 -1.99 14.56 -1.93
C ASN A 19 -1.98 13.06 -2.28
N TRP A 20 -1.49 12.68 -3.47
CA TRP A 20 -1.29 11.29 -3.85
C TRP A 20 0.15 10.89 -3.64
N ARG A 21 0.36 9.64 -3.22
CA ARG A 21 1.69 9.01 -3.19
C ARG A 21 1.68 7.82 -4.13
N VAL A 22 2.64 7.81 -5.05
CA VAL A 22 2.79 6.77 -6.05
C VAL A 22 4.14 6.10 -5.87
N PHE A 23 4.12 4.78 -5.68
CA PHE A 23 5.31 3.96 -5.58
C PHE A 23 5.38 3.05 -6.80
N THR A 24 6.51 3.09 -7.49
CA THR A 24 6.80 2.28 -8.68
C THR A 24 8.06 1.46 -8.42
N LYS A 25 8.08 0.19 -8.81
CA LYS A 25 9.31 -0.62 -8.72
C LYS A 25 9.62 -1.25 -10.08
N LYS A 26 10.78 -0.94 -10.64
CA LYS A 26 11.31 -1.67 -11.80
C LYS A 26 11.61 -3.11 -11.40
N ARG A 27 11.02 -4.10 -12.08
CA ARG A 27 11.06 -5.52 -11.70
C ARG A 27 12.46 -6.12 -11.49
N GLY A 28 13.52 -5.51 -12.05
CA GLY A 28 14.92 -5.92 -11.85
C GLY A 28 15.45 -5.84 -10.41
N LYS A 29 14.69 -5.27 -9.47
CA LYS A 29 15.02 -5.19 -8.02
C LYS A 29 14.16 -6.11 -7.14
N LEU A 30 13.32 -6.99 -7.72
CA LEU A 30 12.63 -8.05 -6.99
C LEU A 30 13.58 -9.26 -6.90
N SER A 31 14.38 -9.29 -5.84
CA SER A 31 15.20 -10.45 -5.51
C SER A 31 14.26 -11.60 -5.11
N GLY A 32 14.14 -12.63 -5.96
CA GLY A 32 13.41 -13.85 -5.61
C GLY A 32 12.51 -14.40 -6.73
N PHE A 33 13.08 -15.26 -7.58
CA PHE A 33 12.43 -16.39 -8.24
C PHE A 33 10.99 -16.21 -8.77
N LEU A 34 10.77 -15.40 -9.82
CA LEU A 34 9.82 -15.74 -10.88
C LEU A 34 10.30 -15.07 -12.17
N ARG A 35 10.72 -15.86 -13.17
CA ARG A 35 11.00 -15.39 -14.54
C ARG A 35 9.67 -14.94 -15.17
N GLY A 36 9.26 -13.71 -14.87
CA GLY A 36 8.28 -12.98 -15.68
C GLY A 36 8.97 -12.48 -16.93
N THR A 37 8.36 -12.72 -18.09
CA THR A 37 8.80 -12.19 -19.37
C THR A 37 8.85 -10.65 -19.32
N SER A 38 9.76 -10.05 -20.07
CA SER A 38 10.09 -8.61 -20.11
C SER A 38 8.91 -7.66 -20.40
N ASP A 39 7.71 -8.19 -20.71
CA ASP A 39 6.53 -7.45 -21.14
C ASP A 39 5.44 -7.30 -20.05
N ASP A 40 5.68 -7.83 -18.84
CA ASP A 40 4.77 -7.61 -17.71
C ASP A 40 5.01 -6.21 -17.12
N PRO A 41 3.98 -5.35 -16.98
CA PRO A 41 4.14 -3.99 -16.46
C PRO A 41 4.57 -3.97 -15.00
N ASP A 42 5.30 -2.92 -14.61
CA ASP A 42 5.86 -2.76 -13.27
C ASP A 42 4.76 -2.65 -12.19
N PRO A 43 4.95 -3.25 -10.99
CA PRO A 43 4.03 -3.09 -9.89
C PRO A 43 3.92 -1.62 -9.46
N LEU A 44 2.70 -1.23 -9.11
CA LEU A 44 2.33 0.13 -8.75
C LEU A 44 1.53 0.11 -7.45
N LEU A 45 1.89 0.97 -6.51
CA LEU A 45 1.08 1.25 -5.33
C LEU A 45 0.68 2.73 -5.38
N VAL A 46 -0.62 3.00 -5.34
CA VAL A 46 -1.16 4.35 -5.29
C VAL A 46 -1.90 4.53 -3.98
N ILE A 47 -1.50 5.55 -3.23
CA ILE A 47 -2.13 5.98 -1.99
C ILE A 47 -2.76 7.34 -2.27
N THR A 48 -4.08 7.40 -2.19
CA THR A 48 -4.86 8.63 -2.29
C THR A 48 -5.39 8.99 -0.89
N PRO A 49 -5.98 10.19 -0.70
CA PRO A 49 -6.62 10.54 0.56
C PRO A 49 -7.81 9.66 0.94
N ASP A 50 -8.36 8.86 0.03
CA ASP A 50 -9.57 8.06 0.28
C ASP A 50 -9.32 6.56 0.24
N GLU A 51 -8.28 6.13 -0.45
CA GLU A 51 -8.01 4.72 -0.67
C GLU A 51 -6.55 4.42 -0.99
N VAL A 52 -6.17 3.18 -0.70
CA VAL A 52 -4.91 2.58 -1.11
C VAL A 52 -5.18 1.48 -2.09
N ILE A 53 -4.54 1.55 -3.25
CA ILE A 53 -4.67 0.56 -4.31
C ILE A 53 -3.29 0.06 -4.71
N GLU A 54 -3.08 -1.24 -4.56
CA GLU A 54 -1.90 -1.92 -5.09
C GLU A 54 -2.26 -2.69 -6.36
N TYR A 55 -1.43 -2.56 -7.37
CA TYR A 55 -1.55 -3.22 -8.66
C TYR A 55 -0.36 -4.16 -8.85
N LYS A 56 -0.64 -5.43 -9.20
CA LYS A 56 0.41 -6.37 -9.65
C LYS A 56 0.93 -6.00 -11.02
N ASP A 57 0.01 -5.50 -11.84
CA ASP A 57 0.12 -5.16 -13.25
C ASP A 57 -0.95 -4.12 -13.61
N GLU A 58 -0.88 -3.56 -14.81
CA GLU A 58 -1.82 -2.54 -15.31
C GLU A 58 -3.27 -3.02 -15.50
N ARG A 59 -3.59 -4.29 -15.21
CA ARG A 59 -4.90 -4.88 -15.52
C ARG A 59 -5.73 -5.15 -14.29
N LYS A 60 -5.11 -5.50 -13.16
CA LYS A 60 -5.86 -5.91 -11.97
C LYS A 60 -5.27 -5.39 -10.64
N PRO A 61 -6.06 -4.70 -9.81
CA PRO A 61 -5.65 -4.39 -8.45
C PRO A 61 -5.54 -5.67 -7.62
N LEU A 62 -4.44 -5.80 -6.89
CA LEU A 62 -4.17 -6.85 -5.91
C LEU A 62 -4.92 -6.61 -4.62
N THR A 63 -4.93 -5.36 -4.18
CA THR A 63 -5.49 -4.98 -2.89
C THR A 63 -6.05 -3.58 -3.02
N ILE A 64 -7.27 -3.41 -2.50
CA ILE A 64 -7.93 -2.11 -2.39
C ILE A 64 -8.33 -1.98 -0.92
N VAL A 65 -7.86 -0.91 -0.28
CA VAL A 65 -8.29 -0.52 1.06
C VAL A 65 -8.96 0.83 0.96
N ASN A 66 -10.27 0.86 1.19
CA ASN A 66 -11.05 2.08 1.20
C ASN A 66 -11.14 2.61 2.64
N PHE A 67 -10.71 3.85 2.87
CA PHE A 67 -10.68 4.42 4.22
C PHE A 67 -12.07 4.70 4.79
N CYS A 68 -13.09 4.90 3.94
CA CYS A 68 -14.47 5.06 4.39
C CYS A 68 -14.99 3.80 5.10
N ASP A 69 -14.50 2.62 4.71
CA ASP A 69 -14.92 1.34 5.28
C ASP A 69 -14.23 1.06 6.63
N LEU A 70 -13.21 1.84 6.99
CA LEU A 70 -12.44 1.66 8.22
C LEU A 70 -13.06 2.45 9.39
N ALA A 71 -13.17 1.76 10.52
CA ALA A 71 -13.45 2.37 11.82
C ALA A 71 -12.16 2.90 12.48
N GLY A 72 -11.03 2.22 12.26
CA GLY A 72 -9.74 2.56 12.83
C GLY A 72 -8.60 1.73 12.24
N ILE A 73 -7.37 2.17 12.45
CA ILE A 73 -6.15 1.45 12.07
C ILE A 73 -5.18 1.38 13.24
N THR A 74 -4.31 0.37 13.25
CA THR A 74 -3.26 0.22 14.25
C THR A 74 -1.96 -0.20 13.57
N LEU A 75 -0.87 0.55 13.79
CA LEU A 75 0.47 0.14 13.37
C LEU A 75 0.96 -1.02 14.25
N LYS A 76 1.48 -2.07 13.61
CA LYS A 76 2.08 -3.23 14.25
C LYS A 76 3.49 -3.42 13.72
N ALA A 77 4.39 -3.81 14.61
CA ALA A 77 5.75 -4.20 14.27
C ALA A 77 6.16 -5.38 15.14
N THR A 78 6.80 -6.38 14.54
CA THR A 78 7.39 -7.51 15.24
C THR A 78 8.85 -7.63 14.84
N ALA A 79 9.72 -7.78 15.84
CA ALA A 79 11.12 -8.10 15.61
C ALA A 79 11.36 -9.58 15.93
N SER A 80 12.02 -10.28 15.03
CA SER A 80 12.45 -11.67 15.23
C SER A 80 13.96 -11.78 15.08
N THR A 81 14.58 -12.53 15.99
CA THR A 81 16.02 -12.85 15.94
C THR A 81 16.20 -14.35 15.78
N SER A 82 17.02 -14.78 14.83
CA SER A 82 17.42 -16.18 14.68
C SER A 82 18.77 -16.42 15.33
N SER A 83 18.97 -17.61 15.94
CA SER A 83 20.24 -17.98 16.58
C SER A 83 21.38 -17.94 15.56
N GLY A 84 22.31 -17.01 15.75
CA GLY A 84 23.47 -16.79 14.88
C GLY A 84 23.42 -15.51 14.03
N SER A 85 22.29 -14.81 13.99
CA SER A 85 22.20 -13.48 13.38
C SER A 85 22.46 -12.38 14.42
N MET A 86 23.33 -11.41 14.07
CA MET A 86 23.49 -10.16 14.84
C MET A 86 22.39 -9.13 14.52
N LEU A 87 21.64 -9.33 13.43
CA LEU A 87 20.58 -8.41 12.99
C LEU A 87 19.20 -9.04 13.23
N ALA A 88 18.26 -8.22 13.72
CA ALA A 88 16.87 -8.60 13.88
C ALA A 88 16.10 -8.33 12.58
N ASP A 89 15.25 -9.28 12.17
CA ASP A 89 14.28 -9.08 11.09
C ASP A 89 13.07 -8.33 11.65
N LEU A 90 12.75 -7.18 11.06
CA LEU A 90 11.63 -6.34 11.46
C LEU A 90 10.49 -6.49 10.44
N ASP A 91 9.37 -7.08 10.86
CA ASP A 91 8.12 -7.12 10.08
C ASP A 91 7.18 -6.00 10.55
N VAL A 92 6.73 -5.14 9.64
CA VAL A 92 5.87 -3.98 9.93
C VAL A 92 4.62 -4.02 9.07
N TRP A 93 3.45 -3.86 9.68
CA TRP A 93 2.16 -3.85 8.98
C TRP A 93 1.11 -3.00 9.68
N VAL A 94 -0.03 -2.79 9.01
CA VAL A 94 -1.19 -2.07 9.56
C VAL A 94 -2.34 -3.04 9.79
N ASP A 95 -2.81 -3.14 11.02
CA ASP A 95 -4.09 -3.80 11.31
C ASP A 95 -5.24 -2.85 10.92
N LEU A 96 -6.17 -3.37 10.12
CA LEU A 96 -7.37 -2.68 9.65
C LEU A 96 -8.58 -3.13 10.48
N ASN A 97 -9.28 -2.18 11.10
CA ASN A 97 -10.55 -2.45 11.76
C ASN A 97 -11.67 -1.82 10.92
N TYR A 98 -12.53 -2.65 10.34
CA TYR A 98 -13.62 -2.22 9.48
C TYR A 98 -14.86 -1.85 10.30
N ARG A 99 -15.70 -0.96 9.75
CA ARG A 99 -16.95 -0.50 10.39
C ARG A 99 -17.99 -1.60 10.57
N ASP A 100 -17.92 -2.64 9.75
CA ASP A 100 -18.77 -3.84 9.87
C ASP A 100 -18.25 -4.87 10.88
N GLY A 101 -17.19 -4.53 11.63
CA GLY A 101 -16.57 -5.39 12.62
C GLY A 101 -15.54 -6.37 12.07
N ARG A 102 -15.33 -6.44 10.74
CA ARG A 102 -14.25 -7.24 10.16
C ARG A 102 -12.89 -6.67 10.57
N LYS A 103 -11.89 -7.54 10.61
CA LYS A 103 -10.48 -7.17 10.81
C LYS A 103 -9.65 -7.64 9.63
N GLY A 104 -8.65 -6.87 9.25
CA GLY A 104 -7.70 -7.20 8.20
C GLY A 104 -6.28 -6.85 8.61
N LYS A 105 -5.30 -7.41 7.91
CA LYS A 105 -3.90 -6.97 7.93
C LYS A 105 -3.59 -6.39 6.56
N TRP A 106 -2.99 -5.21 6.53
CA TRP A 106 -2.47 -4.62 5.31
C TRP A 106 -0.96 -4.40 5.42
N GLN A 107 -0.28 -4.86 4.39
CA GLN A 107 1.12 -4.64 4.11
C GLN A 107 1.25 -4.71 2.59
N SER A 108 2.10 -3.88 2.00
CA SER A 108 2.27 -3.94 0.55
C SER A 108 2.89 -5.27 0.14
N ILE A 109 2.32 -5.92 -0.86
CA ILE A 109 2.83 -7.21 -1.37
C ILE A 109 4.11 -6.99 -2.18
N SER A 110 4.12 -5.94 -3.01
CA SER A 110 5.18 -5.64 -3.96
C SER A 110 6.28 -4.75 -3.35
N PHE A 111 5.95 -4.06 -2.25
CA PHE A 111 6.79 -3.08 -1.57
C PHE A 111 6.95 -3.37 -0.06
N ALA A 112 6.93 -4.65 0.34
CA ALA A 112 6.93 -5.06 1.75
C ALA A 112 8.10 -4.48 2.59
N ASP A 113 9.28 -4.31 1.98
CA ASP A 113 10.48 -3.77 2.66
C ASP A 113 10.56 -2.23 2.65
N ASP A 114 9.62 -1.57 1.97
CA ASP A 114 9.61 -0.11 1.85
C ASP A 114 8.68 0.52 2.89
N LEU A 115 9.25 0.88 4.04
CA LEU A 115 8.53 1.52 5.15
C LEU A 115 7.85 2.84 4.76
N GLN A 116 8.26 3.48 3.65
CA GLN A 116 7.58 4.68 3.14
C GLN A 116 6.15 4.37 2.69
N THR A 117 5.86 3.12 2.30
CA THR A 117 4.48 2.71 1.95
C THR A 117 3.58 2.66 3.19
N ILE A 118 4.09 2.17 4.32
CA ILE A 118 3.40 2.17 5.61
C ILE A 118 3.20 3.61 6.10
N GLN A 119 4.23 4.44 6.03
CA GLN A 119 4.12 5.86 6.40
C GLN A 119 3.08 6.59 5.53
N GLY A 120 3.15 6.41 4.21
CA GLY A 120 2.20 6.99 3.27
C GLY A 120 0.76 6.56 3.55
N PHE A 121 0.55 5.29 3.90
CA PHE A 121 -0.77 4.78 4.29
C PHE A 121 -1.31 5.52 5.52
N ILE A 122 -0.50 5.64 6.58
CA ILE A 122 -0.90 6.27 7.85
C ILE A 122 -1.22 7.75 7.62
N GLU A 123 -0.36 8.47 6.91
CA GLU A 123 -0.55 9.90 6.64
C GLU A 123 -1.82 10.15 5.83
N ALA A 124 -2.08 9.35 4.79
CA ALA A 124 -3.30 9.46 4.00
C ALA A 124 -4.56 9.16 4.82
N TYR A 125 -4.53 8.14 5.69
CA TYR A 125 -5.63 7.84 6.60
C TYR A 125 -5.88 8.97 7.61
N VAL A 126 -4.82 9.57 8.16
CA VAL A 126 -4.95 10.71 9.08
C VAL A 126 -5.59 11.91 8.37
N VAL A 127 -5.17 12.21 7.14
CA VAL A 127 -5.80 13.24 6.31
C VAL A 127 -7.28 12.93 6.06
N HIS A 128 -7.61 11.69 5.69
CA HIS A 128 -8.99 11.25 5.50
C HIS A 128 -9.86 11.50 6.75
N LYS A 129 -9.37 11.10 7.92
CA LYS A 129 -10.07 11.29 9.20
C LYS A 129 -10.21 12.77 9.57
N ALA A 130 -9.19 13.58 9.31
CA ALA A 130 -9.24 15.01 9.55
C ALA A 130 -10.28 15.71 8.65
N LEU A 131 -10.44 15.27 7.40
CA LEU A 131 -11.48 15.77 6.49
C LEU A 131 -12.88 15.32 6.91
N GLN A 132 -13.05 14.07 7.37
CA GLN A 132 -14.34 13.58 7.87
C GLN A 132 -14.78 14.23 9.20
N GLY A 133 -13.85 14.61 10.08
CA GLY A 133 -14.16 15.23 11.37
C GLY A 133 -14.49 16.73 11.30
N ARG A 134 -14.42 17.34 10.11
CA ARG A 134 -14.74 18.76 9.88
C ARG A 134 -16.21 19.01 9.47
N TYR A 135 -17.02 17.96 9.38
CA TYR A 135 -18.44 18.02 9.03
C TYR A 135 -19.29 17.27 10.07
#